data_AF-A0A7H1QD60-F1
#
_entry.id   AF-A0A7H1QD60-F1
#
_cell.length_a   1.000
_cell.length_b   1.000
_cell.length_c   1.000
_cell.angle_alpha   90.00
_cell.angle_beta   90.00
_cell.angle_gamma   90.00
#
_symmetry.space_group_name_H-M   'P 1'
#
loop_
_entity.id
_entity.type
_entity.pdbx_description
1 polymer ?
#
loop_
_entity_poly.entity_id
_entity_poly.type
_entity_poly.pdbx_seq_one_letter_code
_entity_poly.pdbx_strand_id
1 'polypeptide(L)'
;MATRWWVPDGRHGDQPHPPLLLVFNRIGPRNPGTVIAQLAEPTERHWKGTAYYGGFHMHDGKLPIVVTGMKQLKGHGPAGVVFRRFGRPQNQTLLEAIGNPRREARDARQQAEYAARQREHQEELRRIAVQHKAEREARSAAGAGLPPQHPGPRPPGYVSERRSSPGRAAR
;
A
#
# COMPACT_ATOMS: atom_id res chain seq x y z
N MET A 1 8.69 -8.80 -15.47
CA MET A 1 9.52 -7.81 -14.74
C MET A 1 8.91 -6.44 -15.00
N ALA A 2 8.37 -5.77 -13.98
CA ALA A 2 7.79 -4.43 -14.16
C ALA A 2 8.92 -3.39 -14.18
N THR A 3 8.91 -2.49 -15.15
CA THR A 3 9.90 -1.40 -15.25
C THR A 3 9.63 -0.35 -14.15
N ARG A 4 10.64 0.40 -13.70
CA ARG A 4 10.49 1.36 -12.58
C ARG A 4 9.50 2.51 -12.85
N TRP A 5 9.12 2.74 -14.11
CA TRP A 5 8.06 3.67 -14.53
C TRP A 5 6.69 3.01 -14.70
N TRP A 6 6.59 1.70 -14.41
CA TRP A 6 5.33 0.99 -14.27
C TRP A 6 4.78 1.23 -12.86
N VAL A 7 3.46 1.35 -12.80
CA VAL A 7 2.74 1.79 -11.60
C VAL A 7 1.84 0.64 -11.21
N PRO A 8 1.98 0.09 -9.98
CA PRO A 8 1.07 -0.94 -9.50
C PRO A 8 -0.37 -0.47 -9.53
N ASP A 9 -1.28 -1.37 -9.91
CA ASP A 9 -2.72 -1.11 -9.88
C ASP A 9 -3.13 -0.61 -8.48
N GLY A 10 -3.93 0.45 -8.44
CA GLY A 10 -4.38 1.09 -7.21
C GLY A 10 -3.44 2.18 -6.64
N ARG A 11 -2.24 2.41 -7.21
CA ARG A 11 -1.39 3.55 -6.81
C ARG A 11 -1.86 4.84 -7.49
N HIS A 12 -2.66 5.63 -6.78
CA HIS A 12 -3.17 6.91 -7.26
C HIS A 12 -2.04 7.97 -7.38
N GLY A 13 -2.09 8.80 -8.42
CA GLY A 13 -1.24 10.00 -8.57
C GLY A 13 0.23 9.75 -8.91
N ASP A 14 0.55 8.69 -9.65
CA ASP A 14 1.84 8.52 -10.33
C ASP A 14 1.60 7.74 -11.61
N GLN A 15 1.11 8.35 -12.69
CA GLN A 15 1.23 7.76 -14.02
C GLN A 15 2.39 8.47 -14.74
N PRO A 16 3.66 8.14 -14.41
CA PRO A 16 4.79 8.76 -15.08
C PRO A 16 4.78 8.33 -16.54
N HIS A 17 4.91 9.31 -17.43
CA HIS A 17 5.21 8.99 -18.82
C HIS A 17 6.59 8.30 -18.89
N PRO A 18 6.86 7.50 -19.94
CA PRO A 18 8.18 6.90 -20.14
C PRO A 18 9.30 7.96 -20.04
N PRO A 19 10.42 7.63 -19.37
CA PRO A 19 11.50 8.59 -19.18
C PRO A 19 12.20 8.92 -20.50
N LEU A 20 12.65 10.16 -20.64
CA LEU A 20 13.46 10.64 -21.76
C LEU A 20 14.90 10.86 -21.30
N LEU A 21 15.85 10.13 -21.88
CA LEU A 21 17.28 10.32 -21.65
C LEU A 21 17.90 11.10 -22.81
N LEU A 22 18.40 12.30 -22.52
CA LEU A 22 19.15 13.12 -23.47
C LEU A 22 20.64 13.07 -23.15
N VAL A 23 21.45 12.52 -24.06
CA VAL A 23 22.90 12.40 -23.89
C VAL A 23 23.59 13.45 -24.75
N PHE A 24 24.26 14.40 -24.11
CA PHE A 24 24.95 15.49 -24.80
C PHE A 24 26.40 15.11 -25.09
N ASN A 25 26.77 15.12 -26.37
CA ASN A 25 28.16 15.06 -26.79
C ASN A 25 28.63 16.48 -27.16
N ARG A 26 29.69 16.97 -26.54
CA ARG A 26 30.23 18.30 -26.86
C ARG A 26 31.00 18.21 -28.17
N ILE A 27 30.43 18.80 -29.23
CA ILE A 27 31.09 18.98 -30.53
C ILE A 27 31.26 20.48 -30.73
N GLY A 28 32.51 20.94 -30.78
CA GLY A 28 32.84 22.36 -30.94
C GLY A 28 32.63 23.22 -29.68
N PRO A 29 32.50 24.55 -29.83
CA PRO A 29 32.58 25.50 -28.70
C PRO A 29 31.33 25.51 -27.81
N ARG A 30 30.16 25.07 -28.32
CA ARG A 30 28.89 25.10 -27.57
C ARG A 30 28.99 24.32 -26.25
N ASN A 31 28.58 24.96 -25.16
CA ASN A 31 28.57 24.36 -23.84
C ASN A 31 27.26 23.56 -23.65
N PRO A 32 27.34 22.23 -23.42
CA PRO A 32 26.16 21.41 -23.15
C PRO A 32 25.30 21.91 -21.98
N GLY A 33 25.92 22.49 -20.95
CA GLY A 33 25.20 23.04 -19.79
C GLY A 33 24.24 24.17 -20.19
N THR A 34 24.65 25.04 -21.12
CA THR A 34 23.82 26.13 -21.64
C THR A 34 22.65 25.58 -22.47
N VAL A 35 22.91 24.61 -23.34
CA VAL A 35 21.84 23.98 -24.16
C VAL A 35 20.82 23.28 -23.26
N ILE A 36 21.29 22.59 -22.22
CA ILE A 36 20.41 21.96 -21.25
C ILE A 36 19.51 22.99 -20.56
N ALA A 37 20.07 24.12 -20.13
CA ALA A 37 19.29 25.18 -19.49
C ALA A 37 18.21 25.75 -20.45
N GLN A 38 18.60 26.00 -21.70
CA GLN A 38 17.68 26.47 -22.75
C GLN A 38 16.58 25.47 -23.10
N LEU A 39 16.82 24.17 -22.93
CA LEU A 39 15.80 23.13 -23.12
C LEU A 39 14.85 23.01 -21.92
N ALA A 40 15.36 23.23 -20.71
CA ALA A 40 14.58 23.01 -19.49
C ALA A 40 13.39 23.98 -19.38
N GLU A 41 13.58 25.25 -19.74
CA GLU A 41 12.57 26.30 -19.58
C GLU A 41 11.36 26.11 -20.51
N PRO A 42 11.49 25.97 -21.85
CA PRO A 42 10.32 25.78 -22.73
C PRO A 42 9.57 24.46 -22.47
N THR A 43 10.25 23.47 -21.91
CA THR A 43 9.66 22.16 -21.60
C THR A 43 9.11 22.06 -20.19
N GLU A 44 9.19 23.12 -19.37
CA GLU A 44 8.86 23.12 -17.94
C GLU A 44 7.49 22.50 -17.64
N ARG A 45 6.47 22.87 -18.41
CA ARG A 45 5.09 22.36 -18.26
C ARG A 45 4.99 20.83 -18.34
N HIS A 46 5.92 20.18 -19.04
CA HIS A 46 5.92 18.74 -19.29
C HIS A 46 6.61 17.92 -18.21
N TRP A 47 7.57 18.49 -17.48
CA TRP A 47 8.36 17.74 -16.48
C TRP A 47 8.18 18.25 -15.05
N LYS A 48 7.78 19.50 -14.86
CA LYS A 48 7.65 20.11 -13.54
C LYS A 48 6.51 19.45 -12.78
N GLY A 49 6.87 18.86 -11.65
CA GLY A 49 5.91 18.29 -10.71
C GLY A 49 5.25 19.34 -9.84
N THR A 50 4.14 18.97 -9.22
CA THR A 50 3.43 19.82 -8.25
C THR A 50 3.95 19.49 -6.84
N ALA A 51 4.29 20.51 -6.06
CA ALA A 51 4.64 20.30 -4.67
C ALA A 51 3.45 19.71 -3.90
N TYR A 52 3.71 18.72 -3.05
CA TYR A 52 2.67 18.04 -2.28
C TYR A 52 2.95 18.13 -0.78
N TYR A 53 1.88 18.05 0.02
CA TYR A 53 1.99 18.02 1.47
C TYR A 53 2.79 16.78 1.91
N GLY A 54 3.87 16.98 2.67
CA GLY A 54 4.83 15.92 3.00
C GLY A 54 6.21 16.03 2.33
N GLY A 55 6.51 17.16 1.66
CA GLY A 55 7.88 17.51 1.27
C GLY A 55 8.41 16.81 0.02
N PHE A 56 7.52 16.30 -0.83
CA PHE A 56 7.87 15.71 -2.14
C PHE A 56 7.04 16.35 -3.25
N HIS A 57 7.47 16.14 -4.50
CA HIS A 57 6.72 16.57 -5.68
C HIS A 57 5.98 15.37 -6.28
N MET A 58 4.74 15.59 -6.69
CA MET A 58 3.97 14.67 -7.52
C MET A 58 4.30 14.92 -8.99
N HIS A 59 4.55 13.85 -9.75
CA HIS A 59 4.90 13.90 -11.17
C HIS A 59 3.85 13.20 -12.04
N ASP A 60 2.60 13.16 -11.57
CA ASP A 60 1.49 12.56 -12.31
C ASP A 60 1.31 13.23 -13.68
N GLY A 61 1.29 12.43 -14.75
CA GLY A 61 1.25 12.93 -16.13
C GLY A 61 2.47 13.76 -16.54
N LYS A 62 3.59 13.69 -15.81
CA LYS A 62 4.84 14.40 -16.14
C LYS A 62 5.88 13.47 -16.72
N LEU A 63 6.69 14.02 -17.63
CA LEU A 63 7.82 13.35 -18.27
C LEU A 63 9.08 13.47 -17.40
N PRO A 64 9.69 12.36 -16.95
CA PRO A 64 11.03 12.38 -16.39
C PRO A 64 12.04 12.68 -17.50
N ILE A 65 12.44 13.94 -17.65
CA ILE A 65 13.53 14.32 -18.57
C ILE A 65 14.84 14.27 -17.81
N VAL A 66 15.71 13.35 -18.21
CA VAL A 66 17.02 13.07 -17.63
C VAL A 66 18.08 13.44 -18.64
N VAL A 67 19.11 14.16 -18.20
CA VAL A 67 20.22 14.58 -19.04
C VAL A 67 21.55 14.09 -18.49
N THR A 68 22.49 13.80 -19.38
CA THR A 68 23.88 13.52 -19.03
C THR A 68 24.81 13.92 -20.18
N GLY A 69 26.12 13.93 -19.93
CA GLY A 69 27.13 14.18 -20.93
C GLY A 69 27.86 12.90 -21.34
N MET A 70 28.19 12.76 -22.62
CA MET A 70 28.90 11.58 -23.14
C MET A 70 30.25 11.34 -22.42
N LYS A 71 31.00 12.40 -22.10
CA LYS A 71 32.26 12.30 -21.32
C LYS A 71 32.04 11.71 -19.93
N GLN A 72 31.00 12.17 -19.24
CA GLN A 72 30.65 11.71 -17.89
C GLN A 72 30.19 10.24 -17.94
N LEU A 73 29.36 9.89 -18.92
CA LEU A 73 28.87 8.53 -19.11
C LEU A 73 30.01 7.55 -19.45
N LYS A 74 30.98 7.95 -20.28
CA LYS A 74 32.17 7.13 -20.57
C LYS A 74 33.07 6.96 -19.34
N GLY A 75 33.22 8.00 -18.53
CA GLY A 75 34.11 7.98 -17.37
C GLY A 75 33.56 7.22 -16.16
N HIS A 76 32.25 7.31 -15.91
CA HIS A 76 31.61 6.74 -14.72
C HIS A 76 30.67 5.58 -15.01
N GLY A 77 30.39 5.31 -16.29
CA GLY A 77 29.47 4.26 -16.71
C GLY A 77 27.99 4.58 -16.38
N PRO A 78 27.08 3.66 -16.72
CA PRO A 78 25.63 3.83 -16.51
C PRO A 78 25.21 3.77 -15.03
N ALA A 79 26.04 3.20 -14.16
CA ALA A 79 25.80 3.18 -12.70
C ALA A 79 26.29 4.45 -11.99
N GLY A 80 27.02 5.33 -12.68
CA GLY A 80 27.58 6.55 -12.10
C GLY A 80 26.54 7.60 -11.72
N VAL A 81 26.91 8.47 -10.77
CA VAL A 81 26.13 9.63 -10.34
C VAL A 81 26.34 10.79 -11.32
N VAL A 82 25.90 10.58 -12.57
CA VAL A 82 26.15 11.49 -13.71
C VAL A 82 24.88 11.96 -14.41
N PHE A 83 23.71 11.61 -13.87
CA PHE A 83 22.42 11.91 -14.47
C PHE A 83 21.75 13.06 -13.73
N ARG A 84 21.26 14.06 -14.44
CA ARG A 84 20.49 15.17 -13.87
C ARG A 84 19.07 15.13 -14.40
N ARG A 85 18.09 15.07 -13.50
CA ARG A 85 16.67 15.23 -13.88
C ARG A 85 16.34 16.72 -13.93
N PHE A 86 15.54 17.15 -14.91
CA PHE A 86 14.98 18.50 -14.89
C PHE A 86 14.18 18.75 -13.59
N GLY A 87 14.32 19.95 -13.04
CA GLY A 87 13.76 20.32 -11.74
C GLY A 87 14.54 19.83 -10.52
N ARG A 88 15.67 19.14 -10.71
CA ARG A 88 16.56 18.71 -9.62
C ARG A 88 17.97 19.27 -9.82
N PRO A 89 18.56 19.96 -8.82
CA PRO A 89 19.85 20.61 -9.00
C PRO A 89 21.04 19.64 -8.99
N GLN A 90 20.92 18.49 -8.31
CA GLN A 90 22.01 17.53 -8.16
C GLN A 90 22.03 16.44 -9.23
N ASN A 91 23.25 15.97 -9.56
CA ASN A 91 23.44 14.71 -10.25
C ASN A 91 23.03 13.53 -9.34
N GLN A 92 22.52 12.49 -9.97
CA GLN A 92 21.91 11.31 -9.36
C GLN A 92 22.31 10.08 -10.16
N THR A 93 22.07 8.90 -9.60
CA THR A 93 22.05 7.66 -10.40
C THR A 93 20.87 7.68 -11.37
N LEU A 94 20.93 6.89 -12.45
CA LEU A 94 19.84 6.82 -13.43
C LEU A 94 18.50 6.42 -12.78
N LEU A 95 18.53 5.48 -11.83
CA LEU A 95 17.33 4.98 -11.15
C LEU A 95 16.67 6.05 -10.29
N GLU A 96 17.47 6.83 -9.54
CA GLU A 96 16.96 7.95 -8.73
C GLU A 96 16.43 9.09 -9.59
N ALA A 97 17.08 9.35 -10.73
CA ALA A 97 16.68 10.40 -11.66
C ALA A 97 15.31 10.10 -12.30
N ILE A 98 15.04 8.84 -12.66
CA ILE A 98 13.75 8.39 -13.19
C ILE A 98 12.70 8.32 -12.07
N GLY A 99 13.09 7.85 -10.88
CA GLY A 99 12.20 7.65 -9.74
C GLY A 99 11.84 8.90 -8.93
N ASN A 100 11.20 8.67 -7.79
CA ASN A 100 10.81 9.70 -6.83
C ASN A 100 11.21 9.28 -5.41
N PRO A 101 12.51 9.33 -5.07
CA PRO A 101 13.03 8.75 -3.83
C PRO A 101 12.41 9.37 -2.57
N ARG A 102 12.06 10.68 -2.60
CA ARG A 102 11.39 11.33 -1.47
C ARG A 102 9.98 10.80 -1.24
N ARG A 103 9.22 10.55 -2.31
CA ARG A 103 7.91 9.92 -2.22
C ARG A 103 8.04 8.46 -1.78
N GLU A 104 8.97 7.70 -2.37
CA GLU A 104 9.22 6.31 -2.00
C GLU A 104 9.55 6.17 -0.49
N ALA A 105 10.39 7.05 0.05
CA ALA A 105 10.69 7.09 1.48
C ALA A 105 9.47 7.45 2.35
N ARG A 106 8.55 8.28 1.85
CA ARG A 106 7.30 8.61 2.53
C ARG A 106 6.33 7.43 2.50
N ASP A 107 6.16 6.78 1.36
CA ASP A 107 5.31 5.61 1.20
C ASP A 107 5.81 4.45 2.08
N ALA A 108 7.13 4.23 2.14
CA ALA A 108 7.73 3.21 3.01
C ALA A 108 7.48 3.47 4.50
N ARG A 109 7.58 4.73 4.95
CA ARG A 109 7.25 5.12 6.33
C ARG A 109 5.78 4.85 6.65
N GLN A 110 4.87 5.26 5.76
CA GLN A 110 3.45 5.01 5.94
C GLN A 110 3.15 3.50 6.01
N GLN A 111 3.74 2.70 5.10
CA GLN A 111 3.56 1.24 5.12
C GLN A 111 4.05 0.61 6.43
N ALA A 112 5.19 1.06 6.95
CA ALA A 112 5.72 0.58 8.23
C ALA A 112 4.76 0.89 9.40
N GLU A 113 4.21 2.11 9.45
CA GLU A 113 3.23 2.49 10.47
C GLU A 113 1.93 1.67 10.39
N TYR A 114 1.41 1.44 9.18
CA TYR A 114 0.24 0.58 8.99
C TYR A 114 0.51 -0.86 9.40
N ALA A 115 1.67 -1.40 9.04
CA ALA A 115 2.07 -2.75 9.44
C ALA A 115 2.20 -2.88 10.97
N ALA A 116 2.74 -1.85 11.65
CA ALA A 116 2.82 -1.81 13.10
C ALA A 116 1.43 -1.85 13.75
N ARG A 117 0.52 -0.96 13.32
CA ARG A 117 -0.87 -0.94 13.81
C ARG A 117 -1.62 -2.24 13.58
N GLN A 118 -1.42 -2.89 12.43
CA GLN A 118 -2.04 -4.19 12.17
C GLN A 118 -1.51 -5.29 13.08
N ARG A 119 -0.21 -5.28 13.41
CA ARG A 119 0.36 -6.24 14.36
C ARG A 119 -0.21 -6.04 15.75
N GLU A 120 -0.27 -4.81 16.23
CA GLU A 120 -0.87 -4.46 17.53
C GLU A 120 -2.33 -4.93 17.61
N HIS A 121 -3.12 -4.64 16.58
CA HIS A 121 -4.52 -5.07 16.52
C HIS A 121 -4.66 -6.60 16.51
N GLN A 122 -3.82 -7.31 15.74
CA GLN A 122 -3.81 -8.77 15.72
C GLN A 122 -3.42 -9.37 17.08
N GLU A 123 -2.46 -8.77 17.78
CA GLU A 123 -2.06 -9.19 19.12
C GLU A 123 -3.20 -8.98 20.14
N GLU A 124 -3.89 -7.85 20.07
CA GLU A 124 -5.06 -7.57 20.90
C GLU A 124 -6.18 -8.60 20.67
N LEU A 125 -6.52 -8.86 19.40
CA LEU A 125 -7.51 -9.89 19.05
C LEU A 125 -7.11 -11.28 19.57
N ARG A 126 -5.81 -11.63 19.51
CA ARG A 126 -5.29 -12.88 20.08
C ARG A 126 -5.46 -12.92 21.60
N ARG A 127 -5.18 -11.81 22.30
CA ARG A 127 -5.37 -11.72 23.77
C ARG A 127 -6.84 -11.89 24.15
N ILE A 128 -7.75 -11.21 23.45
CA ILE A 128 -9.19 -11.34 23.66
C ILE A 128 -9.66 -12.78 23.41
N ALA A 129 -9.18 -13.41 22.33
CA ALA A 129 -9.53 -14.80 22.02
C ALA A 129 -9.06 -15.79 23.10
N VAL A 130 -7.84 -15.61 23.64
CA VAL A 130 -7.32 -16.44 24.73
C VAL A 130 -8.15 -16.26 26.01
N GLN A 131 -8.48 -15.01 26.37
CA GLN A 131 -9.33 -14.73 27.53
C GLN A 131 -10.72 -15.35 27.38
N HIS A 132 -11.35 -15.17 26.22
CA HIS A 132 -12.67 -15.74 25.97
C HIS A 132 -12.64 -17.27 26.00
N LYS A 133 -11.57 -17.91 25.50
CA LYS A 133 -11.40 -19.36 25.60
C LYS A 133 -11.30 -19.81 27.05
N ALA A 134 -10.46 -19.15 27.85
CA ALA A 134 -10.32 -19.44 29.28
C ALA A 134 -11.63 -19.27 30.04
N GLU A 135 -12.41 -18.22 29.75
CA GLU A 135 -13.72 -17.99 30.37
C GLU A 135 -14.73 -19.09 30.01
N ARG A 136 -14.75 -19.56 28.76
CA ARG A 136 -15.61 -20.69 28.34
C ARG A 136 -15.24 -21.97 29.08
N GLU A 137 -13.94 -22.27 29.18
CA GLU A 137 -13.46 -23.45 29.89
C GLU A 137 -13.81 -23.39 31.38
N ALA A 138 -13.65 -22.22 32.02
CA ALA A 138 -14.04 -22.00 33.41
C ALA A 138 -15.55 -22.18 33.64
N ARG A 139 -16.41 -21.64 32.74
CA ARG A 139 -17.87 -21.83 32.81
C ARG A 139 -18.28 -23.28 32.61
N SER A 140 -17.62 -23.99 31.69
CA SER A 140 -17.86 -25.42 31.48
C SER A 140 -17.48 -26.26 32.69
N ALA A 141 -16.35 -25.96 33.33
CA ALA A 141 -15.92 -26.63 34.56
C ALA A 141 -16.87 -26.35 35.74
N ALA A 142 -17.39 -25.12 35.87
CA ALA A 142 -18.37 -24.76 36.89
C ALA A 142 -19.75 -25.43 36.64
N GLY A 143 -20.17 -25.54 35.38
CA GLY A 143 -21.41 -26.22 35.00
C GLY A 143 -21.39 -27.74 35.17
N ALA A 144 -20.20 -28.35 35.13
CA ALA A 144 -20.01 -29.79 35.37
C ALA A 144 -20.13 -30.18 36.86
N GLY A 145 -20.23 -29.21 37.77
CA GLY A 145 -20.44 -29.43 39.21
C GLY A 145 -21.90 -29.52 39.65
N LEU A 146 -22.87 -29.30 38.75
CA LEU A 146 -24.29 -29.49 39.08
C LEU A 146 -24.64 -30.98 39.00
N PRO A 147 -25.04 -31.63 40.12
CA PRO A 147 -25.49 -33.01 40.07
C PRO A 147 -26.68 -33.12 39.12
N PRO A 148 -26.86 -34.27 38.42
CA PRO A 148 -28.02 -34.49 37.58
C PRO A 148 -29.27 -34.20 38.42
N GLN A 149 -30.05 -33.21 38.00
CA GLN A 149 -31.34 -32.96 38.62
C GLN A 149 -32.20 -34.18 38.33
N HIS A 150 -32.35 -35.03 39.34
CA HIS A 150 -33.30 -36.14 39.30
C HIS A 150 -34.67 -35.54 38.95
N PRO A 151 -35.35 -36.03 37.90
CA PRO A 151 -36.72 -35.63 37.67
C PRO A 151 -37.53 -36.06 38.90
N GLY A 152 -38.03 -35.09 39.65
CA GLY A 152 -38.89 -35.33 40.80
C GLY A 152 -40.10 -36.19 40.41
N PRO A 153 -40.69 -36.92 41.37
CA PRO A 153 -41.79 -37.83 41.09
C PRO A 153 -42.94 -37.09 40.40
N ARG A 154 -43.41 -37.64 39.27
CA ARG A 154 -44.60 -37.13 38.58
C ARG A 154 -45.77 -37.15 39.56
N PRO A 155 -46.51 -36.03 39.74
CA PRO A 155 -47.70 -36.04 40.57
C PRO A 155 -48.75 -37.00 39.98
N PRO A 156 -49.48 -37.76 40.82
CA PRO A 156 -50.43 -38.75 40.36
C PRO A 156 -51.68 -38.06 39.78
N GLY A 157 -52.07 -38.50 38.58
CA GLY A 157 -53.45 -38.47 38.10
C GLY A 157 -54.00 -37.10 37.69
N TYR A 158 -53.82 -36.74 36.42
CA TYR A 158 -54.90 -36.07 35.69
C TYR A 158 -55.24 -36.93 34.48
N VAL A 159 -56.37 -37.63 34.56
CA VAL A 159 -56.96 -38.35 33.44
C VAL A 159 -57.44 -37.28 32.46
N SER A 160 -56.69 -37.05 31.38
CA SER A 160 -57.20 -36.28 30.25
C SER A 160 -58.27 -37.14 29.57
N GLU A 161 -59.52 -36.82 29.87
CA GLU A 161 -60.71 -37.30 29.21
C GLU A 161 -60.53 -37.16 27.69
N ARG A 162 -60.42 -38.29 26.98
CA ARG A 162 -60.51 -38.32 25.52
C ARG A 162 -61.94 -37.99 25.16
N ARG A 163 -62.24 -36.72 24.91
CA ARG A 163 -63.41 -36.37 24.09
C ARG A 163 -63.08 -36.68 22.64
N SER A 164 -63.59 -37.82 22.19
CA SER A 164 -63.89 -38.10 20.79
C SER A 164 -64.66 -36.93 20.18
N SER A 165 -64.10 -36.29 19.16
CA SER A 165 -64.87 -35.53 18.19
C SER A 165 -64.92 -36.34 16.89
N PRO A 166 -66.12 -36.61 16.34
CA PRO A 166 -66.28 -37.37 15.11
C PRO A 166 -65.88 -36.52 13.90
N GLY A 167 -65.35 -37.20 12.89
CA GLY A 167 -64.79 -36.59 11.71
C GLY A 167 -65.78 -35.82 10.84
N ARG A 168 -65.21 -35.07 9.91
CA ARG A 168 -65.86 -34.78 8.62
C ARG A 168 -64.81 -34.75 7.54
N ALA A 169 -64.87 -35.77 6.69
CA ALA A 169 -64.35 -35.72 5.34
C ALA A 169 -65.11 -34.66 4.54
N ALA A 170 -64.41 -33.96 3.65
CA ALA A 170 -64.66 -33.99 2.21
C ALA A 170 -64.17 -32.69 1.53
N ARG A 171 -63.32 -32.93 0.52
CA ARG A 171 -63.16 -32.22 -0.76
C ARG A 171 -62.57 -30.82 -0.76
#